data_AF-A0A958PPS3-F1
#
_entry.id   AF-A0A958PPS3-F1
#
_cell.length_a   1.000
_cell.length_b   1.000
_cell.length_c   1.000
_cell.angle_alpha   90.00
_cell.angle_beta   90.00
_cell.angle_gamma   90.00
#
_symmetry.space_group_name_H-M   'P 1'
#
loop_
_entity.id
_entity.type
_entity.pdbx_description
1 polymer ?
#
loop_
_entity_poly.entity_id
_entity_poly.type
_entity_poly.pdbx_seq_one_letter_code
_entity_poly.pdbx_strand_id
1 'polypeptide(L)'
;MKIHEKKVSDQNFRRISEDSKVENSGSYSIMLGDTELNQEISNELESHGLYSWSAKNMKELYKKTSRPPRALIFSVPFSKGNPNRWLRSLRKRKIFRGSPAILVIPEWRNSDLLSEYYKSGFSVIILWPKEKQKLSSLFIEKIDFNLIDTASDNTSTALEKAIVNRIKIEFGKLSPKLKIVVDESIASVSGTVKSVWKKKATKSAVLSTPGISAFHEDSITIVPFEHSDEEILRVANELLAENHPNLELTILLQVKNSNVTISGTSSSYAAIENLKDNVEKIEGVQKVIKECIISPSQQSIDHALATSINEKLRKINPSRAQIVTVKVINGIAKIEGTIKSVTESYIMQKEVQTTKGIKWVDNHLKVTNF
;
A
#
# COMPACT_ATOMS: atom_id res chain seq x y z
N MET A 1 24.13 -61.42 20.48
CA MET A 1 22.87 -60.67 20.65
C MET A 1 22.76 -59.68 19.48
N LYS A 2 22.00 -60.02 18.43
CA LYS A 2 21.88 -59.18 17.21
C LYS A 2 20.67 -58.26 17.39
N ILE A 3 20.91 -56.95 17.44
CA ILE A 3 19.86 -55.93 17.48
C ILE A 3 19.37 -55.70 16.05
N HIS A 4 18.08 -55.93 15.81
CA HIS A 4 17.40 -55.59 14.56
C HIS A 4 16.90 -54.14 14.63
N GLU A 5 17.54 -53.23 13.89
CA GLU A 5 16.98 -51.92 13.60
C GLU A 5 15.85 -52.03 12.58
N LYS A 6 14.62 -51.75 13.04
CA LYS A 6 13.44 -51.67 12.21
C LYS A 6 13.40 -50.26 11.59
N LYS A 7 13.76 -50.14 10.31
CA LYS A 7 13.51 -48.93 9.50
C LYS A 7 11.99 -48.72 9.37
N VAL A 8 11.44 -47.78 10.16
CA VAL A 8 10.09 -47.24 9.95
C VAL A 8 10.20 -46.21 8.82
N SER A 9 9.32 -46.33 7.83
CA SER A 9 9.34 -45.47 6.63
C SER A 9 8.78 -44.08 6.93
N ASP A 10 9.59 -43.05 6.64
CA ASP A 10 9.29 -41.61 6.80
C ASP A 10 8.18 -41.07 5.88
N GLN A 11 7.53 -41.90 5.07
CA GLN A 11 6.53 -41.43 4.09
C GLN A 11 5.13 -41.19 4.66
N ASN A 12 4.83 -41.68 5.87
CA ASN A 12 3.51 -41.48 6.49
C ASN A 12 3.41 -40.28 7.45
N PHE A 13 4.53 -39.64 7.80
CA PHE A 13 4.52 -38.46 8.68
C PHE A 13 4.27 -37.12 7.95
N ARG A 14 4.35 -37.08 6.61
CA ARG A 14 4.07 -35.87 5.82
C ARG A 14 2.60 -35.69 5.40
N ARG A 15 1.74 -36.69 5.58
CA ARG A 15 0.30 -36.57 5.22
C ARG A 15 -0.62 -36.24 6.40
N ILE A 16 -0.15 -36.32 7.64
CA ILE A 16 -0.98 -36.10 8.84
C ILE A 16 -0.76 -34.69 9.43
N SER A 17 0.22 -33.93 8.95
CA SER A 17 0.53 -32.59 9.46
C SER A 17 -0.13 -31.42 8.72
N GLU A 18 -0.82 -31.66 7.59
CA GLU A 18 -1.61 -30.63 6.88
C GLU A 18 -3.04 -30.54 7.42
N ASP A 19 -3.69 -31.67 7.73
CA ASP A 19 -5.08 -31.66 8.20
C ASP A 19 -5.23 -31.25 9.68
N SER A 20 -4.18 -31.40 10.50
CA SER A 20 -4.23 -31.13 11.95
C SER A 20 -3.81 -29.70 12.35
N LYS A 21 -3.23 -28.91 11.44
CA LYS A 21 -2.94 -27.48 11.69
C LYS A 21 -4.13 -26.56 11.39
N VAL A 22 -5.20 -27.07 10.78
CA VAL A 22 -6.34 -26.27 10.28
C VAL A 22 -7.42 -26.05 11.35
N GLU A 23 -7.46 -26.84 12.43
CA GLU A 23 -8.58 -26.78 13.38
C GLU A 23 -8.51 -25.59 14.37
N ASN A 24 -7.37 -24.90 14.51
CA ASN A 24 -7.19 -23.87 15.54
C ASN A 24 -6.87 -22.44 15.05
N SER A 25 -6.77 -22.17 13.75
CA SER A 25 -6.67 -20.79 13.24
C SER A 25 -8.02 -20.36 12.63
N GLY A 26 -8.95 -19.98 13.50
CA GLY A 26 -10.39 -19.81 13.23
C GLY A 26 -10.82 -18.74 12.20
N SER A 27 -10.04 -18.44 11.17
CA SER A 27 -10.33 -17.40 10.21
C SER A 27 -9.52 -17.53 8.92
N TYR A 28 -10.20 -17.87 7.83
CA TYR A 28 -9.60 -18.00 6.50
C TYR A 28 -10.21 -17.00 5.50
N SER A 29 -9.40 -16.61 4.52
CA SER A 29 -9.84 -15.86 3.33
C SER A 29 -10.06 -16.84 2.18
N ILE A 30 -11.09 -16.58 1.37
CA ILE A 30 -11.39 -17.39 0.19
C ILE A 30 -11.01 -16.60 -1.04
N MET A 31 -10.21 -17.21 -1.92
CA MET A 31 -9.80 -16.62 -3.18
C MET A 31 -10.53 -17.25 -4.37
N LEU A 32 -10.97 -16.42 -5.31
CA LEU A 32 -11.71 -16.82 -6.52
C LEU A 32 -11.15 -16.03 -7.70
N GLY A 33 -10.84 -16.69 -8.82
CA GLY A 33 -10.39 -16.00 -10.03
C GLY A 33 -9.15 -16.61 -10.67
N ASP A 34 -8.18 -15.76 -11.01
CA ASP A 34 -6.94 -16.15 -11.66
C ASP A 34 -6.06 -17.03 -10.74
N THR A 35 -5.50 -18.12 -11.27
CA THR A 35 -4.78 -19.09 -10.43
C THR A 35 -3.41 -18.57 -10.00
N GLU A 36 -2.72 -17.86 -10.89
CA GLU A 36 -1.38 -17.33 -10.64
C GLU A 36 -1.44 -16.17 -9.65
N LEU A 37 -2.32 -15.19 -9.89
CA LEU A 37 -2.55 -14.08 -8.98
C LEU A 37 -3.09 -14.55 -7.61
N ASN A 38 -3.94 -15.59 -7.57
CA ASN A 38 -4.34 -16.21 -6.31
C ASN A 38 -3.15 -16.79 -5.55
N GLN A 39 -2.20 -17.41 -6.23
CA GLN A 39 -1.00 -17.94 -5.58
C GLN A 39 -0.14 -16.80 -5.02
N GLU A 40 0.06 -15.71 -5.78
CA GLU A 40 0.79 -14.54 -5.30
C GLU A 40 0.13 -13.90 -4.08
N ILE A 41 -1.21 -13.74 -4.11
CA ILE A 41 -1.98 -13.24 -2.98
C ILE A 41 -1.85 -14.19 -1.78
N SER A 42 -1.97 -15.51 -1.99
CA SER A 42 -1.82 -16.50 -0.91
C SER A 42 -0.46 -16.38 -0.25
N ASN A 43 0.61 -16.33 -1.04
CA ASN A 43 1.97 -16.19 -0.53
C ASN A 43 2.14 -14.90 0.29
N GLU A 44 1.50 -13.80 -0.14
CA GLU A 44 1.55 -12.53 0.57
C GLU A 44 0.74 -12.55 1.88
N LEU A 45 -0.40 -13.23 1.92
CA LEU A 45 -1.18 -13.41 3.14
C LEU A 45 -0.44 -14.34 4.12
N GLU A 46 0.11 -15.44 3.61
CA GLU A 46 0.84 -16.43 4.41
C GLU A 46 2.13 -15.86 5.01
N SER A 47 2.83 -14.95 4.31
CA SER A 47 4.01 -14.25 4.85
C SER A 47 3.68 -13.38 6.07
N HIS A 48 2.39 -13.08 6.28
CA HIS A 48 1.86 -12.34 7.41
C HIS A 48 1.05 -13.24 8.39
N GLY A 49 1.18 -14.56 8.27
CA GLY A 49 0.55 -15.53 9.17
C GLY A 49 -0.94 -15.73 8.93
N LEU A 50 -1.43 -15.40 7.73
CA LEU A 50 -2.84 -15.50 7.38
C LEU A 50 -3.09 -16.66 6.45
N TYR A 51 -4.11 -17.44 6.75
CA TYR A 51 -4.49 -18.59 5.95
C TYR A 51 -5.50 -18.19 4.88
N SER A 52 -5.20 -18.58 3.65
CA SER A 52 -6.12 -18.45 2.53
C SER A 52 -6.15 -19.72 1.70
N TRP A 53 -7.24 -19.94 0.98
CA TRP A 53 -7.30 -21.00 -0.01
C TRP A 53 -8.13 -20.56 -1.22
N SER A 54 -7.80 -21.11 -2.38
CA SER A 54 -8.47 -20.77 -3.64
C SER A 54 -9.49 -21.84 -4.03
N ALA A 55 -10.70 -21.42 -4.41
CA ALA A 55 -11.70 -22.32 -4.98
C ALA A 55 -11.76 -22.15 -6.49
N LYS A 56 -11.70 -23.25 -7.24
CA LYS A 56 -11.72 -23.22 -8.71
C LYS A 56 -13.10 -22.87 -9.27
N ASN A 57 -14.15 -23.14 -8.49
CA ASN A 57 -15.53 -22.88 -8.87
C ASN A 57 -16.45 -22.81 -7.64
N MET A 58 -17.68 -22.32 -7.87
CA MET A 58 -18.70 -22.16 -6.82
C MET A 58 -19.09 -23.48 -6.14
N LYS A 59 -19.05 -24.62 -6.85
CA LYS A 59 -19.41 -25.92 -6.27
C LYS A 59 -18.37 -26.37 -5.25
N GLU A 60 -17.09 -26.25 -5.59
CA GLU A 60 -15.99 -26.49 -4.67
C GLU A 60 -16.05 -25.56 -3.46
N LEU A 61 -16.28 -24.27 -3.72
CA LEU A 61 -16.46 -23.25 -2.69
C LEU A 61 -17.54 -23.66 -1.68
N TYR A 62 -18.75 -23.97 -2.15
CA TYR A 62 -19.85 -24.38 -1.28
C TYR A 62 -19.61 -25.69 -0.54
N LYS A 63 -18.82 -26.61 -1.10
CA LYS A 63 -18.50 -27.89 -0.47
C LYS A 63 -17.50 -27.72 0.68
N LYS A 64 -16.51 -26.83 0.52
CA LYS A 64 -15.40 -26.66 1.47
C LYS A 64 -15.65 -25.58 2.53
N THR A 65 -16.57 -24.65 2.31
CA THR A 65 -16.90 -23.59 3.27
C THR A 65 -18.00 -24.03 4.23
N SER A 66 -17.62 -24.34 5.48
CA SER A 66 -18.54 -24.66 6.58
C SER A 66 -18.78 -23.49 7.55
N ARG A 67 -17.88 -22.49 7.56
CA ARG A 67 -17.92 -21.30 8.44
C ARG A 67 -17.81 -20.02 7.62
N PRO A 68 -18.35 -18.89 8.08
CA PRO A 68 -18.19 -17.61 7.40
C PRO A 68 -16.71 -17.25 7.21
N PRO A 69 -16.27 -16.94 5.98
CA PRO A 69 -14.89 -16.50 5.76
C PRO A 69 -14.70 -15.07 6.27
N ARG A 70 -13.47 -14.73 6.64
CA ARG A 70 -13.11 -13.36 7.05
C ARG A 70 -13.25 -12.36 5.91
N ALA A 71 -12.91 -12.78 4.70
CA ALA A 71 -13.07 -12.01 3.49
C ALA A 71 -13.25 -12.93 2.29
N LEU A 72 -13.94 -12.43 1.28
CA LEU A 72 -14.00 -13.01 -0.06
C LEU A 72 -13.08 -12.18 -0.95
N ILE A 73 -12.00 -12.78 -1.45
CA ILE A 73 -11.03 -12.15 -2.33
C ILE A 73 -11.29 -12.64 -3.76
N PHE A 74 -11.47 -11.70 -4.68
CA PHE A 74 -11.72 -11.95 -6.09
C PHE A 74 -10.53 -11.43 -6.88
N SER A 75 -9.80 -12.29 -7.58
CA SER A 75 -8.66 -11.91 -8.42
C SER A 75 -9.06 -11.88 -9.89
N VAL A 76 -8.73 -10.80 -10.59
CA VAL A 76 -9.01 -10.64 -12.01
C VAL A 76 -7.72 -10.87 -12.82
N PRO A 77 -7.79 -11.53 -13.99
CA PRO A 77 -8.99 -11.95 -14.73
C PRO A 77 -9.65 -13.23 -14.21
N PHE A 78 -10.97 -13.34 -14.39
CA PHE A 78 -11.68 -14.61 -14.14
C PHE A 78 -11.60 -15.47 -15.39
N SER A 79 -11.13 -16.71 -15.24
CA SER A 79 -11.14 -17.68 -16.34
C SER A 79 -12.55 -17.96 -16.86
N LYS A 80 -13.57 -17.88 -16.00
CA LYS A 80 -14.99 -17.98 -16.35
C LYS A 80 -15.88 -17.09 -15.47
N GLY A 81 -16.76 -16.35 -16.11
CA GLY A 81 -17.84 -15.60 -15.45
C GLY A 81 -17.49 -14.16 -15.07
N ASN A 82 -18.45 -13.51 -14.40
CA ASN A 82 -18.34 -12.12 -13.98
C ASN A 82 -18.30 -12.04 -12.44
N PRO A 83 -17.33 -11.31 -11.84
CA PRO A 83 -17.20 -11.17 -10.39
C PRO A 83 -18.49 -10.70 -9.70
N ASN A 84 -19.23 -9.77 -10.30
CA ASN A 84 -20.50 -9.25 -9.77
C ASN A 84 -21.57 -10.34 -9.70
N ARG A 85 -21.60 -11.26 -10.66
CA ARG A 85 -22.53 -12.40 -10.65
C ARG A 85 -22.17 -13.39 -9.55
N TRP A 86 -20.87 -13.64 -9.35
CA TRP A 86 -20.40 -14.52 -8.28
C TRP A 86 -20.71 -13.92 -6.92
N LEU A 87 -20.35 -12.66 -6.68
CA LEU A 87 -20.63 -11.96 -5.42
C LEU A 87 -22.13 -11.97 -5.07
N ARG A 88 -23.01 -11.63 -6.04
CA ARG A 88 -24.47 -11.73 -5.86
C ARG A 88 -24.91 -13.14 -5.50
N SER A 89 -24.32 -14.16 -6.11
CA SER A 89 -24.65 -15.58 -5.83
C SER A 89 -24.17 -16.03 -4.45
N LEU A 90 -23.02 -15.54 -3.99
CA LEU A 90 -22.50 -15.81 -2.64
C LEU A 90 -23.37 -15.17 -1.56
N ARG A 91 -23.74 -13.89 -1.72
CA ARG A 91 -24.54 -13.15 -0.74
C ARG A 91 -25.95 -13.71 -0.50
N LYS A 92 -26.48 -14.50 -1.44
CA LYS A 92 -27.74 -15.24 -1.24
C LYS A 92 -27.63 -16.28 -0.10
N ARG A 93 -26.42 -16.75 0.24
CA ARG A 93 -26.21 -17.72 1.32
C ARG A 93 -25.82 -17.03 2.62
N LYS A 94 -26.43 -17.47 3.72
CA LYS A 94 -26.20 -16.92 5.07
C LYS A 94 -24.73 -16.93 5.47
N ILE A 95 -23.98 -17.99 5.12
CA ILE A 95 -22.57 -18.14 5.53
C ILE A 95 -21.64 -17.07 4.93
N PHE A 96 -22.00 -16.46 3.80
CA PHE A 96 -21.21 -15.41 3.15
C PHE A 96 -21.80 -14.02 3.38
N ARG A 97 -22.94 -13.93 4.06
CA ARG A 97 -23.62 -12.66 4.33
C ARG A 97 -22.84 -11.93 5.42
N GLY A 98 -22.30 -10.76 5.07
CA GLY A 98 -21.48 -9.94 5.98
C GLY A 98 -19.97 -10.10 5.79
N SER A 99 -19.51 -11.12 5.06
CA SER A 99 -18.09 -11.19 4.69
C SER A 99 -17.77 -10.08 3.69
N PRO A 100 -16.79 -9.21 3.96
CA PRO A 100 -16.37 -8.19 3.02
C PRO A 100 -15.85 -8.82 1.73
N ALA A 101 -16.17 -8.20 0.60
CA ALA A 101 -15.71 -8.62 -0.71
C ALA A 101 -14.60 -7.69 -1.19
N ILE A 102 -13.42 -8.24 -1.41
CA ILE A 102 -12.23 -7.53 -1.88
C ILE A 102 -11.99 -7.95 -3.32
N LEU A 103 -11.84 -6.99 -4.23
CA LEU A 103 -11.46 -7.24 -5.61
C LEU A 103 -10.00 -6.87 -5.80
N VAL A 104 -9.17 -7.80 -6.28
CA VAL A 104 -7.78 -7.55 -6.65
C VAL A 104 -7.70 -7.54 -8.17
N ILE A 105 -7.27 -6.42 -8.73
CA ILE A 105 -7.19 -6.19 -10.18
C ILE A 105 -5.81 -5.69 -10.57
N PRO A 106 -5.33 -5.99 -11.78
CA PRO A 106 -4.08 -5.42 -12.27
C PRO A 106 -4.22 -3.90 -12.53
N GLU A 107 -3.13 -3.15 -12.34
CA GLU A 107 -3.13 -1.68 -12.44
C GLU A 107 -3.56 -1.13 -13.82
N TRP A 108 -3.33 -1.86 -14.91
CA TRP A 108 -3.60 -1.40 -16.28
C TRP A 108 -5.10 -1.37 -16.67
N ARG A 109 -6.01 -1.70 -15.76
CA ARG A 109 -7.44 -1.83 -16.07
C ARG A 109 -8.16 -0.48 -16.03
N ASN A 110 -9.07 -0.25 -16.98
CA ASN A 110 -9.85 0.99 -17.11
C ASN A 110 -10.66 1.32 -15.82
N SER A 111 -10.60 2.59 -15.40
CA SER A 111 -11.30 3.19 -14.25
C SER A 111 -12.82 3.09 -14.30
N ASP A 112 -13.42 3.13 -15.48
CA ASP A 112 -14.88 3.27 -15.61
C ASP A 112 -15.63 2.02 -15.14
N LEU A 113 -15.00 0.85 -15.26
CA LEU A 113 -15.56 -0.41 -14.78
C LEU A 113 -15.46 -0.56 -13.25
N LEU A 114 -14.68 0.27 -12.58
CA LEU A 114 -14.35 0.12 -11.15
C LEU A 114 -15.51 0.57 -10.26
N SER A 115 -16.21 1.62 -10.67
CA SER A 115 -17.43 2.10 -10.00
C SER A 115 -18.55 1.05 -9.99
N GLU A 116 -18.70 0.28 -11.07
CA GLU A 116 -19.69 -0.81 -11.17
C GLU A 116 -19.40 -2.00 -10.23
N TYR A 117 -18.12 -2.26 -9.93
CA TYR A 117 -17.77 -3.24 -8.89
C TYR A 117 -18.19 -2.74 -7.49
N TYR A 118 -17.99 -1.47 -7.18
CA TYR A 118 -18.46 -0.90 -5.91
C TYR A 118 -19.98 -0.97 -5.78
N LYS A 119 -20.74 -0.57 -6.80
CA LYS A 119 -22.21 -0.70 -6.82
C LYS A 119 -22.68 -2.14 -6.59
N SER A 120 -21.90 -3.11 -7.06
CA SER A 120 -22.18 -4.54 -6.88
C SER A 120 -21.85 -5.07 -5.48
N GLY A 121 -21.24 -4.26 -4.61
CA GLY A 121 -20.96 -4.59 -3.22
C GLY A 121 -19.52 -4.99 -2.91
N PHE A 122 -18.57 -4.76 -3.81
CA PHE A 122 -17.15 -4.92 -3.47
C PHE A 122 -16.73 -3.84 -2.48
N SER A 123 -16.40 -4.23 -1.26
CA SER A 123 -16.04 -3.31 -0.17
C SER A 123 -14.78 -2.51 -0.48
N VAL A 124 -13.82 -3.15 -1.17
CA VAL A 124 -12.50 -2.58 -1.49
C VAL A 124 -12.03 -3.16 -2.83
N ILE A 125 -11.43 -2.34 -3.67
CA ILE A 125 -10.70 -2.77 -4.86
C ILE A 125 -9.22 -2.48 -4.64
N ILE A 126 -8.32 -3.45 -4.79
CA ILE A 126 -6.86 -3.33 -4.64
C ILE A 126 -6.20 -3.40 -6.02
N LEU A 127 -5.36 -2.43 -6.34
CA LEU A 127 -4.57 -2.41 -7.58
C LEU A 127 -3.26 -3.19 -7.39
N TRP A 128 -3.09 -4.30 -8.09
CA TRP A 128 -1.92 -5.19 -7.97
C TRP A 128 -0.88 -4.93 -9.06
N PRO A 129 0.43 -4.96 -8.75
CA PRO A 129 1.05 -5.16 -7.43
C PRO A 129 1.23 -3.86 -6.61
N LYS A 130 0.83 -2.71 -7.16
CA LYS A 130 1.05 -1.37 -6.58
C LYS A 130 0.61 -1.24 -5.12
N GLU A 131 -0.54 -1.81 -4.79
CA GLU A 131 -1.16 -1.75 -3.46
C GLU A 131 -1.01 -3.06 -2.68
N LYS A 132 -0.03 -3.89 -3.05
CA LYS A 132 0.25 -5.17 -2.39
C LYS A 132 0.34 -5.04 -0.86
N GLN A 133 1.06 -4.03 -0.37
CA GLN A 133 1.20 -3.77 1.07
C GLN A 133 -0.12 -3.42 1.77
N LYS A 134 -1.08 -2.79 1.06
CA LYS A 134 -2.41 -2.47 1.62
C LYS A 134 -3.26 -3.71 1.81
N LEU A 135 -3.06 -4.74 0.98
CA LEU A 135 -3.71 -6.03 1.17
C LEU A 135 -3.21 -6.69 2.46
N SER A 136 -1.91 -6.64 2.72
CA SER A 136 -1.33 -7.19 3.94
C SER A 136 -1.77 -6.38 5.16
N SER A 137 -1.74 -5.05 5.09
CA SER A 137 -2.17 -4.16 6.19
C SER A 137 -3.64 -4.33 6.54
N LEU A 138 -4.50 -4.62 5.55
CA LEU A 138 -5.83 -5.13 5.81
C LEU A 138 -5.71 -6.29 6.80
N PHE A 139 -5.15 -7.43 6.43
CA PHE A 139 -5.30 -8.61 7.29
C PHE A 139 -4.44 -8.64 8.57
N ILE A 140 -3.31 -7.91 8.67
CA ILE A 140 -2.38 -7.93 9.82
C ILE A 140 -2.98 -7.30 11.08
N GLU A 141 -3.73 -6.20 10.97
CA GLU A 141 -4.19 -5.42 12.14
C GLU A 141 -5.31 -6.11 12.96
N LYS A 142 -5.52 -7.42 12.80
CA LYS A 142 -6.59 -8.19 13.48
C LYS A 142 -7.95 -7.50 13.35
N ILE A 143 -8.27 -7.13 12.12
CA ILE A 143 -9.50 -6.49 11.68
C ILE A 143 -10.75 -7.12 12.27
N ASP A 144 -11.46 -6.27 13.00
CA ASP A 144 -12.90 -6.14 12.99
C ASP A 144 -13.27 -4.79 12.31
N PHE A 145 -12.70 -4.47 11.13
CA PHE A 145 -12.86 -3.16 10.46
C PHE A 145 -14.31 -2.81 10.12
N ASN A 146 -15.24 -3.76 10.30
CA ASN A 146 -16.65 -3.54 10.03
C ASN A 146 -16.78 -2.82 8.67
N LEU A 147 -16.08 -3.37 7.66
CA LEU A 147 -16.04 -2.78 6.32
C LEU A 147 -17.48 -2.69 5.84
N ILE A 148 -17.84 -1.52 5.36
CA ILE A 148 -19.19 -1.22 4.96
C ILE A 148 -19.46 -1.91 3.63
N ASP A 149 -20.63 -2.52 3.52
CA ASP A 149 -21.11 -3.01 2.25
C ASP A 149 -21.41 -1.82 1.31
N THR A 150 -20.62 -1.74 0.24
CA THR A 150 -20.67 -0.67 -0.77
C THR A 150 -21.86 -0.79 -1.72
N ALA A 151 -22.61 -1.89 -1.68
CA ALA A 151 -23.74 -2.10 -2.57
C ALA A 151 -24.73 -0.93 -2.50
N SER A 152 -25.07 -0.41 -3.67
CA SER A 152 -25.93 0.76 -3.86
C SER A 152 -26.30 0.89 -5.34
N ASP A 153 -27.53 1.31 -5.63
CA ASP A 153 -27.95 1.63 -6.99
C ASP A 153 -27.36 2.96 -7.49
N ASN A 154 -27.00 3.85 -6.55
CA ASN A 154 -26.32 5.11 -6.81
C ASN A 154 -24.79 4.95 -6.73
N THR A 155 -24.10 5.30 -7.82
CA THR A 155 -22.63 5.22 -7.95
C THR A 155 -21.90 6.05 -6.90
N SER A 156 -22.31 7.28 -6.68
CA SER A 156 -21.70 8.20 -5.73
C SER A 156 -21.77 7.67 -4.30
N THR A 157 -22.92 7.13 -3.89
CA THR A 157 -23.07 6.47 -2.58
C THR A 157 -22.17 5.23 -2.45
N ALA A 158 -22.00 4.45 -3.52
CA ALA A 158 -21.10 3.29 -3.52
C ALA A 158 -19.63 3.73 -3.33
N LEU A 159 -19.22 4.79 -4.03
CA LEU A 159 -17.89 5.39 -3.93
C LEU A 159 -17.65 6.05 -2.58
N GLU A 160 -18.63 6.75 -2.00
CA GLU A 160 -18.55 7.32 -0.65
C GLU A 160 -18.22 6.23 0.38
N LYS A 161 -18.96 5.12 0.36
CA LYS A 161 -18.69 3.95 1.21
C LYS A 161 -17.32 3.32 0.93
N ALA A 162 -16.89 3.28 -0.33
CA ALA A 162 -15.57 2.77 -0.70
C ALA A 162 -14.45 3.64 -0.14
N ILE A 163 -14.58 4.97 -0.21
CA ILE A 163 -13.65 5.92 0.41
C ILE A 163 -13.62 5.71 1.92
N VAL A 164 -14.78 5.56 2.58
CA VAL A 164 -14.84 5.25 4.01
C VAL A 164 -14.05 3.98 4.34
N ASN A 165 -14.24 2.91 3.56
CA ASN A 165 -13.50 1.67 3.73
C ASN A 165 -11.99 1.88 3.54
N ARG A 166 -11.57 2.63 2.51
CA ARG A 166 -10.16 2.96 2.29
C ARG A 166 -9.54 3.74 3.44
N ILE A 167 -10.27 4.70 3.99
CA ILE A 167 -9.85 5.47 5.17
C ILE A 167 -9.77 4.58 6.41
N LYS A 168 -10.71 3.65 6.60
CA LYS A 168 -10.65 2.66 7.68
C LYS A 168 -9.44 1.74 7.56
N ILE A 169 -9.03 1.36 6.35
CA ILE A 169 -7.82 0.56 6.13
C ILE A 169 -6.57 1.33 6.54
N GLU A 170 -6.54 2.62 6.24
CA GLU A 170 -5.39 3.48 6.53
C GLU A 170 -5.25 3.79 8.03
N PHE A 171 -6.35 3.88 8.76
CA PHE A 171 -6.37 4.36 10.15
C PHE A 171 -6.94 3.38 11.17
N GLY A 172 -7.31 2.16 10.75
CA GLY A 172 -8.08 1.17 11.52
C GLY A 172 -9.56 1.55 11.78
N LYS A 173 -9.88 2.85 11.83
CA LYS A 173 -11.24 3.40 12.05
C LYS A 173 -11.44 4.72 11.32
N LEU A 174 -12.68 4.99 10.93
CA LEU A 174 -13.05 6.31 10.42
C LEU A 174 -13.05 7.31 11.57
N SER A 175 -12.41 8.48 11.40
CA SER A 175 -12.59 9.59 12.34
C SER A 175 -14.07 9.98 12.36
N PRO A 176 -14.75 10.01 13.52
CA PRO A 176 -16.20 10.26 13.60
C PRO A 176 -16.61 11.64 13.09
N LYS A 177 -15.63 12.53 12.87
CA LYS A 177 -15.84 13.91 12.44
C LYS A 177 -15.59 14.12 10.94
N LEU A 178 -15.25 13.10 10.17
CA LEU A 178 -15.09 13.24 8.71
C LEU A 178 -16.43 12.99 8.02
N LYS A 179 -16.84 13.94 7.18
CA LYS A 179 -17.95 13.82 6.24
C LYS A 179 -17.39 13.68 4.84
N ILE A 180 -17.81 12.65 4.13
CA ILE A 180 -17.41 12.38 2.76
C ILE A 180 -18.65 12.55 1.90
N VAL A 181 -18.52 13.27 0.79
CA VAL A 181 -19.54 13.40 -0.23
C VAL A 181 -18.88 13.07 -1.55
N VAL A 182 -19.56 12.34 -2.41
CA VAL A 182 -19.10 12.11 -3.79
C VAL A 182 -20.18 12.64 -4.71
N ASP A 183 -19.79 13.42 -5.70
CA ASP A 183 -20.64 13.79 -6.82
C ASP A 183 -20.00 13.24 -8.10
N GLU A 184 -20.73 12.37 -8.79
CA GLU A 184 -20.22 11.52 -9.87
C GLU A 184 -18.94 10.74 -9.48
N SER A 185 -17.76 11.28 -9.79
CA SER A 185 -16.44 10.74 -9.46
C SER A 185 -15.53 11.76 -8.76
N ILE A 186 -16.08 12.90 -8.35
CA ILE A 186 -15.38 13.95 -7.62
C ILE A 186 -15.72 13.78 -6.14
N ALA A 187 -14.71 13.45 -5.35
CA ALA A 187 -14.87 13.32 -3.91
C ALA A 187 -14.61 14.64 -3.22
N SER A 188 -15.42 14.96 -2.21
CA SER A 188 -15.15 16.02 -1.27
C SER A 188 -15.16 15.52 0.16
N VAL A 189 -14.18 15.97 0.94
CA VAL A 189 -14.04 15.57 2.34
C VAL A 189 -13.92 16.81 3.22
N SER A 190 -14.77 16.87 4.24
CA SER A 190 -14.80 17.92 5.25
C SER A 190 -14.76 17.32 6.65
N GLY A 191 -14.38 18.16 7.62
CA GLY A 191 -14.37 17.78 9.02
C GLY A 191 -13.00 17.92 9.65
N THR A 192 -12.75 17.15 10.70
CA THR A 192 -11.54 17.35 11.51
C THR A 192 -10.66 16.12 11.67
N VAL A 193 -9.35 16.31 11.60
CA VAL A 193 -8.34 15.30 11.94
C VAL A 193 -7.38 15.83 13.01
N LYS A 194 -6.60 14.94 13.61
CA LYS A 194 -5.72 15.29 14.75
C LYS A 194 -4.30 15.71 14.35
N SER A 195 -3.92 15.56 13.09
CA SER A 195 -2.54 15.73 12.64
C SER A 195 -2.47 15.89 11.13
N VAL A 196 -1.37 16.48 10.65
CA VAL A 196 -1.09 16.63 9.21
C VAL A 196 -1.05 15.29 8.50
N TRP A 197 -0.42 14.27 9.09
CA TRP A 197 -0.32 12.98 8.42
C TRP A 197 -1.70 12.39 8.13
N LYS A 198 -2.66 12.48 9.07
CA LYS A 198 -4.03 11.98 8.85
C LYS A 198 -4.73 12.76 7.76
N LYS A 199 -4.48 14.07 7.65
CA LYS A 199 -4.99 14.89 6.55
C LYS A 199 -4.46 14.40 5.20
N LYS A 200 -3.14 14.23 5.08
CA LYS A 200 -2.47 13.72 3.86
C LYS A 200 -2.88 12.30 3.51
N ALA A 201 -2.94 11.41 4.49
CA ALA A 201 -3.33 10.03 4.33
C ALA A 201 -4.82 9.91 3.95
N THR A 202 -5.69 10.77 4.48
CA THR A 202 -7.10 10.86 4.04
C THR A 202 -7.18 11.24 2.57
N LYS A 203 -6.45 12.28 2.15
CA LYS A 203 -6.35 12.71 0.75
C LYS A 203 -5.83 11.60 -0.15
N SER A 204 -4.78 10.90 0.27
CA SER A 204 -4.20 9.76 -0.45
C SER A 204 -5.20 8.60 -0.56
N ALA A 205 -5.92 8.26 0.51
CA ALA A 205 -6.95 7.22 0.52
C ALA A 205 -8.10 7.55 -0.44
N VAL A 206 -8.54 8.81 -0.47
CA VAL A 206 -9.57 9.29 -1.41
C VAL A 206 -9.09 9.18 -2.85
N LEU A 207 -7.93 9.79 -3.17
CA LEU A 207 -7.37 9.80 -4.53
C LEU A 207 -6.96 8.41 -5.04
N SER A 208 -6.59 7.50 -4.12
CA SER A 208 -6.27 6.11 -4.48
C SER A 208 -7.50 5.21 -4.56
N THR A 209 -8.71 5.71 -4.24
CA THR A 209 -9.94 4.95 -4.40
C THR A 209 -10.26 4.83 -5.90
N PRO A 210 -10.22 3.62 -6.49
CA PRO A 210 -10.49 3.48 -7.91
C PRO A 210 -11.90 3.97 -8.28
N GLY A 211 -12.02 4.71 -9.39
CA GLY A 211 -13.27 5.36 -9.78
C GLY A 211 -13.44 6.80 -9.28
N ILE A 212 -12.52 7.31 -8.45
CA ILE A 212 -12.41 8.74 -8.14
C ILE A 212 -11.48 9.40 -9.15
N SER A 213 -11.96 10.45 -9.81
CA SER A 213 -11.21 11.21 -10.83
C SER A 213 -10.58 12.48 -10.26
N ALA A 214 -11.22 13.08 -9.25
CA ALA A 214 -10.75 14.29 -8.61
C ALA A 214 -11.12 14.31 -7.13
N PHE A 215 -10.38 15.13 -6.37
CA PHE A 215 -10.61 15.36 -4.96
C PHE A 215 -10.65 16.87 -4.70
N HIS A 216 -11.82 17.36 -4.29
CA HIS A 216 -11.95 18.71 -3.75
C HIS A 216 -11.71 18.66 -2.24
N GLU A 217 -10.67 19.35 -1.80
CA GLU A 217 -10.34 19.41 -0.39
C GLU A 217 -11.20 20.47 0.30
N ASP A 218 -12.49 20.15 0.51
CA ASP A 218 -13.51 21.12 0.94
C ASP A 218 -13.11 21.87 2.21
N SER A 219 -12.70 21.16 3.28
CA SER A 219 -12.31 21.76 4.57
C SER A 219 -11.89 20.68 5.58
N ILE A 220 -10.80 19.94 5.33
CA ILE A 220 -10.21 19.12 6.40
C ILE A 220 -9.38 20.04 7.31
N THR A 221 -9.91 20.37 8.48
CA THR A 221 -9.21 21.16 9.50
C THR A 221 -8.48 20.25 10.47
N ILE A 222 -7.29 20.65 10.89
CA ILE A 222 -6.60 19.97 11.99
C ILE A 222 -7.15 20.57 13.29
N VAL A 223 -7.69 19.73 14.17
CA VAL A 223 -8.18 20.21 15.48
C VAL A 223 -6.99 20.81 16.22
N PRO A 224 -7.08 22.07 16.71
CA PRO A 224 -6.07 22.62 17.61
C PRO A 224 -5.95 21.67 18.80
N PHE A 225 -4.75 21.17 19.02
CA PHE A 225 -4.52 20.20 20.08
C PHE A 225 -4.20 20.94 21.38
N GLU A 226 -4.54 20.34 22.51
CA GLU A 226 -4.35 20.96 23.83
C GLU A 226 -2.89 20.99 24.28
N HIS A 227 -1.98 20.35 23.55
CA HIS A 227 -0.57 20.35 23.87
C HIS A 227 0.09 21.66 23.47
N SER A 228 0.90 22.19 24.39
CA SER A 228 1.75 23.34 24.11
C SER A 228 2.87 22.96 23.13
N ASP A 229 3.50 23.97 22.53
CA ASP A 229 4.61 23.75 21.61
C ASP A 229 5.77 22.99 22.29
N GLU A 230 5.95 23.17 23.60
CA GLU A 230 6.96 22.45 24.41
C GLU A 230 6.67 20.95 24.48
N GLU A 231 5.41 20.55 24.61
CA GLU A 231 5.02 19.15 24.65
C GLU A 231 5.20 18.48 23.28
N ILE A 232 4.81 19.18 22.20
CA ILE A 232 5.08 18.71 20.83
C ILE A 232 6.59 18.56 20.61
N LEU A 233 7.39 19.54 21.05
CA LEU A 233 8.84 19.52 20.93
C LEU A 233 9.45 18.34 21.71
N ARG A 234 8.97 18.08 22.93
CA ARG A 234 9.41 16.95 23.75
C ARG A 234 9.18 15.63 23.02
N VAL A 235 7.96 15.35 22.58
CA VAL A 235 7.63 14.12 21.85
C VAL A 235 8.42 14.01 20.55
N ALA A 236 8.64 15.12 19.84
CA ALA A 236 9.42 15.13 18.61
C ALA A 236 10.91 14.79 18.86
N ASN A 237 11.49 15.28 19.96
CA ASN A 237 12.85 14.94 20.36
C ASN A 237 12.97 13.48 20.82
N GLU A 238 11.99 12.96 21.56
CA GLU A 238 11.93 11.54 21.93
C GLU A 238 11.92 10.65 20.67
N LEU A 239 11.07 10.99 19.68
CA LEU A 239 11.03 10.26 18.40
C LEU A 239 12.34 10.35 17.61
N LEU A 240 13.04 11.50 17.66
CA LEU A 240 14.34 11.70 17.03
C LEU A 240 15.39 10.80 17.68
N ALA A 241 15.46 10.79 19.02
CA ALA A 241 16.41 9.97 19.77
C ALA A 241 16.17 8.46 19.56
N GLU A 242 14.91 8.02 19.59
CA GLU A 242 14.56 6.60 19.48
C GLU A 242 14.75 6.04 18.05
N ASN A 243 14.25 6.76 17.04
CA ASN A 243 14.19 6.22 15.68
C ASN A 243 15.38 6.64 14.82
N HIS A 244 16.08 7.71 15.20
CA HIS A 244 17.12 8.35 14.40
C HIS A 244 18.31 8.82 15.26
N PRO A 245 18.94 7.95 16.08
CA PRO A 245 20.00 8.36 17.00
C PRO A 245 21.21 9.01 16.29
N ASN A 246 21.46 8.64 15.03
CA ASN A 246 22.54 9.23 14.22
C ASN A 246 22.25 10.69 13.78
N LEU A 247 20.98 11.12 13.80
CA LEU A 247 20.57 12.48 13.44
C LEU A 247 20.53 13.42 14.63
N GLU A 248 20.41 12.91 15.86
CA GLU A 248 20.24 13.70 17.08
C GLU A 248 21.35 14.75 17.27
N LEU A 249 22.58 14.44 16.86
CA LEU A 249 23.73 15.34 17.00
C LEU A 249 23.80 16.45 15.94
N THR A 250 23.07 16.32 14.83
CA THR A 250 23.19 17.22 13.68
C THR A 250 21.88 17.84 13.23
N ILE A 251 20.77 17.46 13.86
CA ILE A 251 19.42 17.96 13.59
C ILE A 251 18.88 18.68 14.83
N LEU A 252 18.33 19.87 14.60
CA LEU A 252 17.62 20.66 15.60
C LEU A 252 16.14 20.74 15.24
N LEU A 253 15.28 20.45 16.22
CA LEU A 253 13.84 20.62 16.13
C LEU A 253 13.41 21.89 16.87
N GLN A 254 12.52 22.65 16.25
CA GLN A 254 11.89 23.82 16.84
C GLN A 254 10.38 23.75 16.62
N VAL A 255 9.58 24.15 17.60
CA VAL A 255 8.11 24.19 17.46
C VAL A 255 7.61 25.59 17.73
N LYS A 256 6.76 26.10 16.84
CA LYS A 256 6.09 27.40 16.99
C LYS A 256 4.70 27.38 16.37
N ASN A 257 3.67 27.68 17.17
CA ASN A 257 2.26 27.61 16.79
C ASN A 257 1.92 26.24 16.15
N SER A 258 2.39 25.16 16.79
CA SER A 258 2.26 23.78 16.33
C SER A 258 2.89 23.48 14.95
N ASN A 259 3.76 24.36 14.45
CA ASN A 259 4.57 24.11 13.27
C ASN A 259 5.95 23.66 13.72
N VAL A 260 6.39 22.49 13.24
CA VAL A 260 7.71 21.95 13.57
C VAL A 260 8.69 22.28 12.45
N THR A 261 9.79 22.95 12.78
CA THR A 261 10.91 23.16 11.86
C THR A 261 12.01 22.15 12.18
N ILE A 262 12.40 21.37 11.17
CA ILE A 262 13.52 20.43 11.21
C ILE A 262 14.68 21.09 10.46
N SER A 263 15.76 21.39 11.17
CA SER A 263 16.94 22.07 10.62
C SER A 263 18.21 21.29 10.92
N GLY A 264 19.27 21.49 10.14
CA GLY A 264 20.56 20.85 10.37
C GLY A 264 21.15 20.16 9.14
N THR A 265 22.08 19.23 9.36
CA THR A 265 22.77 18.51 8.28
C THR A 265 22.58 17.01 8.43
N SER A 266 22.39 16.29 7.33
CA SER A 266 22.40 14.82 7.33
C SER A 266 23.12 14.28 6.10
N SER A 267 23.74 13.11 6.22
CA SER A 267 24.24 12.36 5.07
C SER A 267 23.12 11.61 4.33
N SER A 268 21.88 11.62 4.83
CA SER A 268 20.80 10.78 4.32
C SER A 268 19.50 11.55 4.16
N TYR A 269 19.15 11.87 2.90
CA TYR A 269 17.85 12.49 2.58
C TYR A 269 16.67 11.62 3.05
N ALA A 270 16.79 10.30 2.90
CA ALA A 270 15.77 9.36 3.31
C ALA A 270 15.56 9.37 4.84
N ALA A 271 16.62 9.57 5.62
CA ALA A 271 16.49 9.70 7.08
C ALA A 271 15.76 10.99 7.46
N ILE A 272 16.04 12.10 6.77
CA ILE A 272 15.30 13.36 6.98
C ILE A 272 13.83 13.22 6.60
N GLU A 273 13.50 12.56 5.48
CA GLU A 273 12.10 12.31 5.11
C GLU A 273 11.39 11.41 6.12
N ASN A 274 12.06 10.33 6.58
CA ASN A 274 11.48 9.46 7.60
C ASN A 274 11.24 10.20 8.92
N LEU A 275 12.19 11.04 9.36
CA LEU A 275 12.02 11.89 10.53
C LEU A 275 10.83 12.85 10.35
N LYS A 276 10.74 13.54 9.20
CA LYS A 276 9.61 14.40 8.87
C LYS A 276 8.29 13.64 8.95
N ASP A 277 8.21 12.46 8.35
CA ASP A 277 7.00 11.65 8.34
C ASP A 277 6.60 11.16 9.74
N ASN A 278 7.58 10.90 10.62
CA ASN A 278 7.32 10.59 12.04
C ASN A 278 6.86 11.82 12.83
N VAL A 279 7.46 12.99 12.60
CA VAL A 279 7.03 14.25 13.23
C VAL A 279 5.62 14.65 12.78
N GLU A 280 5.28 14.45 11.51
CA GLU A 280 3.91 14.68 11.01
C GLU A 280 2.87 13.77 11.69
N LYS A 281 3.31 12.66 12.31
CA LYS A 281 2.44 11.74 13.05
C LYS A 281 2.03 12.22 14.44
N ILE A 282 2.81 13.12 15.02
CA ILE A 282 2.55 13.69 16.34
C ILE A 282 1.21 14.42 16.33
N GLU A 283 0.34 14.12 17.31
CA GLU A 283 -0.95 14.81 17.44
C GLU A 283 -0.71 16.31 17.72
N GLY A 284 -1.48 17.18 17.06
CA GLY A 284 -1.34 18.64 17.17
C GLY A 284 -0.40 19.30 16.18
N VAL A 285 0.55 18.58 15.59
CA VAL A 285 1.39 19.15 14.52
C VAL A 285 0.52 19.58 13.34
N GLN A 286 0.62 20.86 12.97
CA GLN A 286 -0.14 21.50 11.87
C GLN A 286 0.67 21.65 10.58
N LYS A 287 2.00 21.71 10.71
CA LYS A 287 2.92 21.79 9.57
C LYS A 287 4.29 21.29 10.01
N VAL A 288 5.00 20.65 9.09
CA VAL A 288 6.42 20.36 9.24
C VAL A 288 7.19 21.07 8.14
N ILE A 289 8.16 21.88 8.53
CA ILE A 289 9.04 22.64 7.65
C ILE A 289 10.42 21.98 7.71
N LYS A 290 10.97 21.66 6.54
CA LYS A 290 12.27 21.01 6.42
C LYS A 290 13.28 22.02 5.88
N GLU A 291 14.28 22.33 6.70
CA GLU A 291 15.40 23.24 6.41
C GLU A 291 16.75 22.52 6.54
N CYS A 292 16.75 21.19 6.37
CA CYS A 292 17.97 20.40 6.42
C CYS A 292 18.74 20.44 5.10
N ILE A 293 20.06 20.45 5.19
CA ILE A 293 20.97 20.27 4.05
C ILE A 293 21.56 18.86 4.03
N ILE A 294 21.82 18.34 2.83
CA ILE A 294 22.57 17.08 2.66
C ILE A 294 24.06 17.39 2.74
N SER A 295 24.82 16.58 3.49
CA SER A 295 26.25 16.81 3.68
C SER A 295 26.98 16.87 2.32
N PRO A 296 27.95 17.78 2.15
CA PRO A 296 28.69 17.91 0.88
C PRO A 296 29.38 16.63 0.44
N SER A 297 29.86 15.83 1.41
CA SER A 297 30.48 14.53 1.16
C SER A 297 29.50 13.56 0.47
N GLN A 298 28.25 13.49 0.92
CA GLN A 298 27.24 12.65 0.29
C GLN A 298 26.86 13.17 -1.09
N GLN A 299 26.70 14.49 -1.25
CA GLN A 299 26.38 15.10 -2.55
C GLN A 299 27.44 14.74 -3.61
N SER A 300 28.72 14.76 -3.23
CA SER A 300 29.82 14.36 -4.13
C SER A 300 29.70 12.89 -4.56
N ILE A 301 29.41 11.98 -3.61
CA ILE A 301 29.21 10.55 -3.89
C ILE A 301 28.02 10.34 -4.84
N ASP A 302 26.89 10.98 -4.55
CA ASP A 302 25.68 10.86 -5.36
C ASP A 302 25.89 11.42 -6.77
N HIS A 303 26.59 12.54 -6.91
CA HIS A 303 26.93 13.10 -8.22
C HIS A 303 27.84 12.16 -9.03
N ALA A 304 28.84 11.56 -8.40
CA ALA A 304 29.70 10.58 -9.04
C ALA A 304 28.90 9.33 -9.49
N LEU A 305 27.98 8.84 -8.66
CA LEU A 305 27.08 7.73 -9.00
C LEU A 305 26.18 8.09 -10.18
N ALA A 306 25.53 9.27 -10.15
CA ALA A 306 24.68 9.74 -11.23
C ALA A 306 25.45 9.85 -12.55
N THR A 307 26.68 10.38 -12.51
CA THR A 307 27.56 10.48 -13.68
C THR A 307 27.87 9.09 -14.25
N SER A 308 28.30 8.15 -13.40
CA SER A 308 28.60 6.78 -13.80
C SER A 308 27.39 6.06 -14.41
N ILE A 309 26.21 6.22 -13.81
CA ILE A 309 24.97 5.62 -14.32
C ILE A 309 24.59 6.22 -15.67
N ASN A 310 24.61 7.55 -15.79
CA ASN A 310 24.32 8.21 -17.05
C ASN A 310 25.25 7.69 -18.15
N GLU A 311 26.56 7.61 -17.91
CA GLU A 311 27.52 7.05 -18.88
C GLU A 311 27.21 5.61 -19.30
N LYS A 312 26.80 4.73 -18.37
CA LYS A 312 26.36 3.37 -18.70
C LYS A 312 25.11 3.36 -19.56
N LEU A 313 24.10 4.14 -19.20
CA LEU A 313 22.85 4.24 -19.97
C LEU A 313 23.10 4.79 -21.39
N ARG A 314 24.05 5.73 -21.55
CA ARG A 314 24.48 6.20 -22.87
C ARG A 314 25.07 5.08 -23.74
N LYS A 315 25.78 4.12 -23.15
CA LYS A 315 26.33 2.98 -23.90
C LYS A 315 25.25 2.00 -24.33
N ILE A 316 24.24 1.77 -23.48
CA ILE A 316 23.11 0.88 -23.79
C ILE A 316 22.21 1.49 -24.87
N ASN A 317 21.98 2.80 -24.82
CA ASN A 317 21.20 3.48 -25.84
C ASN A 317 21.81 4.83 -26.27
N PRO A 318 22.80 4.80 -27.20
CA PRO A 318 23.49 6.01 -27.65
C PRO A 318 22.56 7.04 -28.28
N SER A 319 21.54 6.57 -29.01
CA SER A 319 20.58 7.43 -29.70
C SER A 319 19.65 8.21 -28.78
N ARG A 320 19.60 7.87 -27.48
CA ARG A 320 18.66 8.44 -26.49
C ARG A 320 19.28 8.87 -25.18
N ALA A 321 20.60 8.82 -25.11
CA ALA A 321 21.45 9.34 -24.05
C ALA A 321 21.10 10.75 -23.56
N GLN A 322 20.41 11.56 -24.38
CA GLN A 322 20.01 12.93 -24.07
C GLN A 322 18.57 13.06 -23.55
N ILE A 323 17.74 12.03 -23.68
CA ILE A 323 16.31 12.06 -23.32
C ILE A 323 16.08 11.46 -21.93
N VAL A 324 16.99 10.60 -21.47
CA VAL A 324 16.94 9.98 -20.15
C VAL A 324 17.95 10.66 -19.23
N THR A 325 17.47 11.17 -18.10
CA THR A 325 18.29 11.78 -17.05
C THR A 325 18.20 10.94 -15.79
N VAL A 326 19.36 10.68 -15.17
CA VAL A 326 19.42 10.07 -13.84
C VAL A 326 19.93 11.08 -12.83
N LYS A 327 19.19 11.22 -11.73
CA LYS A 327 19.63 11.90 -10.51
C LYS A 327 19.76 10.87 -9.41
N VAL A 328 20.82 10.96 -8.61
CA VAL A 328 21.00 10.11 -7.44
C VAL A 328 20.93 10.98 -6.20
N ILE A 329 20.19 10.54 -5.19
CA ILE A 329 20.11 11.19 -3.88
C ILE A 329 20.14 10.09 -2.83
N ASN A 330 21.18 10.04 -2.01
CA ASN A 330 21.42 9.05 -0.96
C ASN A 330 21.33 7.59 -1.48
N GLY A 331 21.89 7.35 -2.66
CA GLY A 331 21.81 6.04 -3.34
C GLY A 331 20.42 5.69 -3.90
N ILE A 332 19.43 6.59 -3.89
CA ILE A 332 18.18 6.42 -4.63
C ILE A 332 18.34 7.06 -6.00
N ALA A 333 18.27 6.26 -7.05
CA ALA A 333 18.36 6.76 -8.42
C ALA A 333 16.96 7.05 -8.97
N LYS A 334 16.68 8.33 -9.24
CA LYS A 334 15.49 8.76 -9.99
C LYS A 334 15.82 8.81 -11.47
N ILE A 335 15.11 8.01 -12.27
CA ILE A 335 15.27 7.95 -13.72
C ILE A 335 14.07 8.61 -14.36
N GLU A 336 14.28 9.67 -15.15
CA GLU A 336 13.23 10.41 -15.85
C GLU A 336 13.56 10.49 -17.33
N GLY A 337 12.54 10.47 -18.20
CA GLY A 337 12.74 10.55 -19.64
C GLY A 337 11.62 9.92 -20.45
N THR A 338 11.86 9.78 -21.77
CA THR A 338 10.93 9.16 -22.71
C THR A 338 11.63 8.04 -23.48
N ILE A 339 10.95 6.89 -23.62
CA ILE A 339 11.46 5.64 -24.21
C ILE A 339 10.42 5.02 -25.15
N LYS A 340 10.83 4.05 -25.98
CA LYS A 340 9.98 3.47 -27.06
C LYS A 340 9.18 2.26 -26.59
N SER A 341 9.67 1.58 -25.57
CA SER A 341 9.09 0.30 -25.16
C SER A 341 9.23 0.07 -23.66
N VAL A 342 8.32 -0.73 -23.11
CA VAL A 342 8.40 -1.19 -21.72
C VAL A 342 9.67 -2.01 -21.49
N THR A 343 10.10 -2.81 -22.48
CA THR A 343 11.34 -3.59 -22.42
C THR A 343 12.57 -2.71 -22.22
N GLU A 344 12.64 -1.58 -22.93
CA GLU A 344 13.71 -0.58 -22.76
C GLU A 344 13.69 0.01 -21.33
N SER A 345 12.50 0.33 -20.80
CA SER A 345 12.32 0.79 -19.41
C SER A 345 12.93 -0.19 -18.42
N TYR A 346 12.59 -1.46 -18.58
CA TYR A 346 13.01 -2.53 -17.68
C TYR A 346 14.53 -2.76 -17.74
N ILE A 347 15.14 -2.76 -18.92
CA ILE A 347 16.60 -2.89 -19.09
C ILE A 347 17.32 -1.72 -18.40
N MET A 348 16.86 -0.49 -18.63
CA MET A 348 17.46 0.70 -18.01
C MET A 348 17.33 0.64 -16.49
N GLN A 349 16.13 0.36 -15.97
CA GLN A 349 15.90 0.22 -14.53
C GLN A 349 16.82 -0.84 -13.92
N LYS A 350 16.95 -2.00 -14.56
CA LYS A 350 17.82 -3.08 -14.09
C LYS A 350 19.29 -2.67 -14.06
N GLU A 351 19.78 -1.98 -15.09
CA GLU A 351 21.18 -1.50 -15.13
C GLU A 351 21.47 -0.47 -14.03
N VAL A 352 20.52 0.42 -13.75
CA VAL A 352 20.66 1.37 -12.64
C VAL A 352 20.65 0.62 -11.31
N GLN A 353 19.75 -0.35 -11.14
CA GLN A 353 19.60 -1.12 -9.92
C GLN A 353 20.84 -1.98 -9.60
N THR A 354 21.54 -2.49 -10.62
CA THR A 354 22.77 -3.28 -10.43
C THR A 354 24.01 -2.44 -10.17
N THR A 355 23.91 -1.10 -10.25
CA THR A 355 25.05 -0.21 -9.99
C THR A 355 25.36 -0.16 -8.49
N LYS A 356 26.59 -0.51 -8.11
CA LYS A 356 27.05 -0.50 -6.71
C LYS A 356 26.82 0.88 -6.08
N GLY A 357 26.19 0.90 -4.91
CA GLY A 357 25.83 2.13 -4.19
C GLY A 357 24.38 2.57 -4.43
N ILE A 358 23.70 2.01 -5.44
CA ILE A 358 22.26 2.20 -5.60
C ILE A 358 21.50 1.24 -4.68
N LYS A 359 20.61 1.82 -3.88
CA LYS A 359 19.73 1.12 -2.94
C LYS A 359 18.35 0.90 -3.54
N TRP A 360 17.87 1.86 -4.34
CA TRP A 360 16.54 1.85 -4.93
C TRP A 360 16.53 2.63 -6.26
N VAL A 361 15.61 2.26 -7.15
CA VAL A 361 15.39 2.94 -8.43
C VAL A 361 13.95 3.43 -8.49
N ASP A 362 13.79 4.76 -8.58
CA ASP A 362 12.52 5.44 -8.78
C ASP A 362 12.35 5.72 -10.28
N ASN A 363 11.63 4.84 -10.98
CA ASN A 363 11.51 4.85 -12.44
C ASN A 363 10.29 5.68 -12.88
N HIS A 364 10.56 6.84 -13.50
CA HIS A 364 9.57 7.76 -14.08
C HIS A 364 9.69 7.85 -15.60
N LEU A 365 10.22 6.82 -16.25
CA LEU A 365 10.31 6.77 -17.71
C LEU A 365 8.91 6.70 -18.34
N LYS A 366 8.64 7.58 -19.31
CA LYS A 366 7.40 7.58 -20.10
C LYS A 366 7.60 6.76 -21.37
N VAL A 367 6.74 5.77 -21.59
CA VAL A 367 6.73 4.99 -22.84
C VAL A 367 5.86 5.71 -23.86
N THR A 368 6.45 6.16 -24.96
CA THR A 368 5.73 6.66 -26.13
C THR A 368 5.64 5.54 -27.15
N ASN A 369 4.42 5.05 -27.40
CA ASN A 369 4.16 4.18 -28.54
C ASN A 369 4.41 4.99 -29.82
N PHE A 370 5.42 4.61 -30.58
CA PHE A 370 5.67 5.14 -31.93
C PHE A 370 5.34 4.06 -32.96
#